data_AF-A0A1W9Z0T7-F1
#
_entry.id   AF-A0A1W9Z0T7-F1
#
_cell.length_a   1.000
_cell.length_b   1.000
_cell.length_c   1.000
_cell.angle_alpha   90.00
_cell.angle_beta   90.00
_cell.angle_gamma   90.00
#
_symmetry.space_group_name_H-M   'P 1'
#
loop_
_entity.id
_entity.type
_entity.pdbx_description
1 polymer ?
#
loop_
_entity_poly.entity_id
_entity_poly.type
_entity_poly.pdbx_seq_one_letter_code
_entity_poly.pdbx_strand_id
1 'polypeptide(L)'
;MTVVTGVVLDVTGRKDSREWKAWSPVYREGTNGSVVTYREQDVHVVAGNLTATLEPGPCLIQNPDGDQWLVTVPETDTTLWPLIQAAVQIPPETTEEKLFAAVEEYFDQHPVDVGPKGEPGEPGAPGEDGEDGESAYEVAVANGFVGSQSAWLASLVGPQGEQGEQGIQGPPGADGSGSGDMTKAVYDPSNVNGNAFSQDNMVSGTTNKNFTAANQTKLNGIEALADVTDAANVAAAGAQMTSERNANNGYAGLDSAGLIPSALLPSYVDDVIEAANFAALTGGVAGKIYVTLDNNKTYRWSGSAFVEISASPGSTDAVPEGSTNLYYTQARADARVAAAAATGTGNLVRATSPTLVTPALGTPTSGNLANCTFPTLNQNTSGNAATATALQTARNINGVSFNGTANIILAPQSVAVTNTAAPSIALTSPFATLTDSGLAQAVTSVTVTGSPAEGYRLTLKFKDDGTSRAITLGSSFRAMGVTIPAATTAGKWLVLGCLYSGTDSIWDVLAVAVQA
;
A
#
# COMPACT_ATOMS: atom_id res chain seq x y z
N MET A 1 -2.37 22.46 -23.15
CA MET A 1 -2.33 23.85 -22.68
C MET A 1 -3.63 24.10 -21.93
N THR A 2 -3.52 24.76 -20.79
CA THR A 2 -4.60 25.05 -19.86
C THR A 2 -5.06 26.49 -20.06
N VAL A 3 -6.38 26.72 -20.11
CA VAL A 3 -6.93 28.08 -20.18
C VAL A 3 -7.05 28.64 -18.76
N VAL A 4 -6.35 29.75 -18.51
CA VAL A 4 -6.43 30.53 -17.27
C VAL A 4 -7.27 31.77 -17.51
N THR A 5 -8.32 31.95 -16.71
CA THR A 5 -9.24 33.10 -16.83
C THR A 5 -9.36 33.89 -15.53
N GLY A 6 -9.59 35.20 -15.59
CA GLY A 6 -9.80 35.97 -14.37
C GLY A 6 -10.23 37.40 -14.62
N VAL A 7 -10.93 38.00 -13.66
CA VAL A 7 -11.24 39.44 -13.67
C VAL A 7 -10.07 40.19 -13.04
N VAL A 8 -9.36 41.00 -13.81
CA VAL A 8 -8.23 41.83 -13.36
C VAL A 8 -8.67 43.27 -13.15
N LEU A 9 -8.15 43.89 -12.09
CA LEU A 9 -8.44 45.27 -11.69
C LEU A 9 -7.13 46.07 -11.63
N ASP A 10 -7.21 47.38 -11.91
CA ASP A 10 -6.10 48.31 -11.77
C ASP A 10 -5.93 48.73 -10.30
N VAL A 11 -4.88 49.51 -10.01
CA VAL A 11 -4.59 50.04 -8.67
C VAL A 11 -5.71 50.91 -8.08
N THR A 12 -6.70 51.32 -8.87
CA THR A 12 -7.87 52.09 -8.43
C THR A 12 -9.13 51.23 -8.27
N GLY A 13 -9.03 49.91 -8.48
CA GLY A 13 -10.13 48.95 -8.38
C GLY A 13 -11.04 48.89 -9.60
N ARG A 14 -10.67 49.50 -10.73
CA ARG A 14 -11.43 49.44 -11.99
C ARG A 14 -10.93 48.31 -12.87
N LYS A 15 -11.78 47.81 -13.78
CA LYS A 15 -11.44 46.75 -14.74
C LYS A 15 -10.21 47.13 -15.56
N ASP A 16 -9.12 46.38 -15.40
CA ASP A 16 -7.87 46.64 -16.10
C ASP A 16 -7.91 46.04 -17.50
N SER A 17 -7.58 46.82 -18.52
CA SER A 17 -7.46 46.34 -19.92
C SER A 17 -6.07 46.61 -20.50
N ARG A 18 -5.11 46.96 -19.65
CA ARG A 18 -3.70 47.10 -20.02
C ARG A 18 -3.06 45.72 -20.22
N GLU A 19 -1.88 45.70 -20.84
CA GLU A 19 -1.19 44.48 -21.22
C GLU A 19 -0.64 43.73 -19.99
N TRP A 20 -1.20 42.55 -19.72
CA TRP A 20 -0.65 41.58 -18.78
C TRP A 20 0.31 40.65 -19.51
N LYS A 21 1.33 40.15 -18.80
CA LYS A 21 2.32 39.26 -19.40
C LYS A 21 2.40 37.94 -18.64
N ALA A 22 2.60 36.86 -19.37
CA ALA A 22 2.83 35.55 -18.82
C ALA A 22 4.04 34.90 -19.50
N TRP A 23 4.85 34.18 -18.73
CA TRP A 23 5.96 33.41 -19.26
C TRP A 23 5.91 31.98 -18.76
N SER A 24 6.00 31.03 -19.70
CA SER A 24 6.19 29.61 -19.39
C SER A 24 7.66 29.23 -19.60
N PRO A 25 8.24 28.39 -18.74
CA PRO A 25 9.60 27.91 -18.88
C PRO A 25 9.69 26.96 -20.07
N VAL A 26 10.62 27.25 -20.96
CA VAL A 26 11.05 26.36 -22.04
C VAL A 26 12.37 25.73 -21.62
N TYR A 27 12.33 24.42 -21.42
CA TYR A 27 13.52 23.61 -21.18
C TYR A 27 14.19 23.31 -22.52
N ARG A 28 15.33 23.95 -22.80
CA ARG A 28 16.23 23.51 -23.88
C ARG A 28 17.38 22.71 -23.31
N GLU A 29 17.63 21.54 -23.90
CA GLU A 29 18.88 20.82 -23.69
C GLU A 29 20.03 21.63 -24.30
N GLY A 30 20.72 22.38 -23.45
CA GLY A 30 22.01 22.96 -23.77
C GLY A 30 23.14 22.03 -23.31
N THR A 31 24.30 22.12 -23.98
CA THR A 31 25.48 21.26 -23.76
C THR A 31 26.05 21.30 -22.32
N ASN A 32 25.57 22.18 -21.44
CA ASN A 32 26.03 22.33 -20.05
C ASN A 32 24.89 22.24 -18.99
N GLY A 33 23.75 21.62 -19.31
CA GLY A 33 22.62 21.48 -18.39
C GLY A 33 21.48 22.43 -18.72
N SER A 34 20.26 22.00 -18.39
CA SER A 34 19.00 22.60 -18.82
C SER A 34 18.98 24.11 -18.56
N VAL A 35 19.00 24.90 -19.63
CA VAL A 35 18.75 26.33 -19.53
C VAL A 35 17.23 26.50 -19.52
N VAL A 36 16.68 27.01 -18.42
CA VAL A 36 15.29 27.47 -18.38
C VAL A 36 15.25 28.83 -19.05
N THR A 37 14.91 28.86 -20.32
CA THR A 37 14.56 30.11 -20.99
C THR A 37 13.07 30.32 -20.83
N TYR A 38 12.63 31.49 -20.39
CA TYR A 38 11.20 31.81 -20.33
C TYR A 38 10.72 32.23 -21.72
N ARG A 39 9.65 31.61 -22.20
CA ARG A 39 8.95 32.04 -23.42
C ARG A 39 7.70 32.81 -23.01
N GLU A 40 7.57 34.02 -23.54
CA GLU A 40 6.37 34.84 -23.39
C GLU A 40 5.18 34.14 -24.07
N GLN A 41 4.07 34.08 -23.36
CA GLN A 41 2.81 33.49 -23.80
C GLN A 41 1.80 34.59 -24.09
N ASP A 42 0.90 34.33 -25.02
CA ASP A 42 -0.14 35.28 -25.39
C ASP A 42 -1.16 35.40 -24.26
N VAL A 43 -1.35 36.63 -23.77
CA VAL A 43 -2.35 36.99 -22.76
C VAL A 43 -3.31 37.98 -23.39
N HIS A 44 -4.61 37.65 -23.35
CA HIS A 44 -5.65 38.52 -23.88
C HIS A 44 -6.46 39.10 -22.73
N VAL A 45 -6.45 40.42 -22.61
CA VAL A 45 -7.27 41.14 -21.62
C VAL A 45 -8.26 42.04 -22.35
N VAL A 46 -9.56 41.81 -22.16
CA VAL A 46 -10.63 42.63 -22.75
C VAL A 46 -11.62 43.01 -21.66
N ALA A 47 -11.78 44.32 -21.42
CA ALA A 47 -12.72 44.87 -20.45
C ALA A 47 -12.59 44.24 -19.05
N GLY A 48 -11.36 44.09 -18.55
CA GLY A 48 -11.08 43.49 -17.25
C GLY A 48 -11.05 41.97 -17.23
N ASN A 49 -11.42 41.27 -18.32
CA ASN A 49 -11.39 39.82 -18.37
C ASN A 49 -10.09 39.36 -19.03
N LEU A 50 -9.21 38.76 -18.25
CA LEU A 50 -7.99 38.10 -18.70
C LEU A 50 -8.30 36.66 -19.10
N THR A 51 -7.82 36.27 -20.27
CA THR A 51 -7.78 34.88 -20.75
C THR A 51 -6.38 34.61 -21.31
N ALA A 52 -5.72 33.57 -20.82
CA ALA A 52 -4.42 33.13 -21.30
C ALA A 52 -4.42 31.61 -21.50
N THR A 53 -3.74 31.14 -22.56
CA THR A 53 -3.54 29.71 -22.79
C THR A 53 -2.10 29.37 -22.41
N LEU A 54 -1.92 28.72 -21.25
CA LEU A 54 -0.61 28.47 -20.65
C LEU A 54 -0.28 26.99 -20.67
N GLU A 55 1.01 26.64 -20.68
CA GLU A 55 1.42 25.24 -20.48
C GLU A 55 1.24 24.84 -19.00
N PRO A 56 0.75 23.62 -18.69
CA PRO A 56 0.71 23.13 -17.31
C PRO A 56 2.11 23.14 -16.67
N GLY A 57 2.18 23.52 -15.40
CA GLY A 57 3.44 23.69 -14.65
C GLY A 57 3.70 25.14 -14.21
N PRO A 58 4.93 25.46 -13.76
CA PRO A 58 5.25 26.77 -13.24
C PRO A 58 5.18 27.84 -14.34
N CYS A 59 4.46 28.93 -14.12
CA CYS A 59 4.38 30.08 -15.01
C CYS A 59 4.58 31.37 -14.20
N LEU A 60 5.30 32.33 -14.78
CA LEU A 60 5.44 33.67 -14.21
C LEU A 60 4.35 34.56 -14.80
N ILE A 61 3.57 35.24 -13.96
CA ILE A 61 2.54 36.20 -14.39
C ILE A 61 2.93 37.57 -13.85
N GLN A 62 2.86 38.60 -14.71
CA GLN A 62 3.16 39.99 -14.35
C GLN A 62 1.97 40.91 -14.69
N ASN A 63 1.64 41.82 -13.76
CA ASN A 63 0.67 42.88 -14.01
C ASN A 63 1.34 44.09 -14.74
N PRO A 64 0.55 45.04 -15.28
CA PRO A 64 1.08 46.23 -15.95
C PRO A 64 1.93 47.14 -15.06
N ASP A 65 1.78 47.04 -13.75
CA ASP A 65 2.46 47.88 -12.77
C ASP A 65 3.82 47.26 -12.31
N GLY A 66 4.13 46.05 -12.76
CA GLY A 66 5.43 45.39 -12.61
C GLY A 66 5.47 44.26 -11.59
N ASP A 67 4.42 44.07 -10.79
CA ASP A 67 4.32 42.99 -9.81
C ASP A 67 4.28 41.62 -10.49
N GLN A 68 5.01 40.66 -9.92
CA GLN A 68 5.17 39.33 -10.49
C GLN A 68 4.78 38.24 -9.50
N TRP A 69 4.13 37.19 -10.00
CA TRP A 69 3.77 35.99 -9.25
C TRP A 69 4.22 34.74 -10.00
N LEU A 70 4.88 33.82 -9.29
CA LEU A 70 5.21 32.50 -9.81
C LEU A 70 4.08 31.54 -9.44
N VAL A 71 3.20 31.25 -10.39
CA VAL A 71 2.05 30.36 -10.19
C VAL A 71 2.30 28.96 -10.73
N THR A 72 1.64 27.94 -10.20
CA THR A 72 1.65 26.59 -10.79
C THR A 72 0.33 26.34 -11.52
N VAL A 73 0.37 26.32 -12.85
CA VAL A 73 -0.82 26.08 -13.70
C VAL A 73 -1.15 24.58 -13.71
N PRO A 74 -2.36 24.16 -13.33
CA PRO A 74 -2.79 22.76 -13.36
C PRO A 74 -3.00 22.25 -14.79
N GLU A 75 -3.20 20.93 -14.95
CA GLU A 75 -3.47 20.31 -16.26
C GLU A 75 -4.89 20.59 -16.81
N THR A 76 -5.76 21.19 -15.99
CA THR A 76 -7.16 21.51 -16.32
C THR A 76 -7.43 23.00 -16.23
N ASP A 77 -8.36 23.52 -17.03
CA ASP A 77 -8.76 24.92 -17.02
C ASP A 77 -9.09 25.43 -15.62
N THR A 78 -8.70 26.67 -15.33
CA THR A 78 -8.75 27.23 -13.98
C THR A 78 -8.87 28.75 -13.99
N THR A 79 -9.15 29.32 -12.82
CA THR A 79 -9.22 30.77 -12.62
C THR A 79 -7.90 31.34 -12.06
N LEU A 80 -7.54 32.55 -12.47
CA LEU A 80 -6.28 33.23 -12.15
C LEU A 80 -6.07 33.43 -10.65
N TRP A 81 -7.08 33.93 -9.95
CA TRP A 81 -6.92 34.36 -8.55
C TRP A 81 -6.60 33.22 -7.59
N PRO A 82 -7.21 32.04 -7.66
CA PRO A 82 -6.76 30.87 -6.90
C PRO A 82 -5.30 30.49 -7.15
N LEU A 83 -4.80 30.66 -8.38
CA LEU A 83 -3.39 30.39 -8.69
C LEU A 83 -2.46 31.40 -8.03
N ILE A 84 -2.80 32.70 -8.10
CA ILE A 84 -2.04 33.77 -7.43
C ILE A 84 -2.14 33.62 -5.90
N GLN A 85 -3.31 33.29 -5.39
CA GLN A 85 -3.55 33.05 -3.96
C GLN A 85 -2.79 31.82 -3.47
N ALA A 86 -2.62 30.78 -4.29
CA ALA A 86 -1.82 29.60 -3.96
C ALA A 86 -0.31 29.84 -4.16
N ALA A 87 0.10 30.88 -4.90
CA ALA A 87 1.49 31.24 -5.15
C ALA A 87 2.18 31.90 -3.93
N VAL A 88 1.77 31.54 -2.70
CA VAL A 88 2.32 32.08 -1.45
C VAL A 88 3.78 31.66 -1.28
N GLN A 89 4.68 32.44 -1.85
CA GLN A 89 5.89 32.85 -1.17
C GLN A 89 5.95 34.37 -1.21
N ILE A 90 5.74 34.92 -0.02
CA ILE A 90 6.00 36.29 0.42
C ILE A 90 6.98 37.00 -0.55
N PRO A 91 6.57 38.09 -1.23
CA PRO A 91 7.48 38.88 -2.04
C PRO A 91 8.74 39.18 -1.21
N PRO A 92 9.95 39.08 -1.78
CA PRO A 92 11.21 39.11 -1.02
C PRO A 92 11.46 40.40 -0.22
N GLU A 93 10.58 41.39 -0.33
CA GLU A 93 10.64 42.69 0.35
C GLU A 93 9.54 42.90 1.41
N THR A 94 8.83 41.84 1.84
CA THR A 94 7.79 41.98 2.86
C THR A 94 8.40 42.13 4.25
N THR A 95 8.10 43.25 4.92
CA THR A 95 8.61 43.57 6.27
C THR A 95 7.99 42.69 7.35
N GLU A 96 8.74 42.44 8.43
CA GLU A 96 8.33 41.64 9.60
C GLU A 96 7.01 42.15 10.23
N GLU A 97 6.80 43.47 10.21
CA GLU A 97 5.59 44.14 10.69
C GLU A 97 4.32 43.72 9.91
N LYS A 98 4.43 43.52 8.59
CA LYS A 98 3.31 43.09 7.75
C LYS A 98 2.97 41.62 7.94
N LEU A 99 3.97 40.80 8.26
CA LEU A 99 3.78 39.39 8.59
C LEU A 99 3.07 39.22 9.93
N PHE A 100 3.40 40.05 10.92
CA PHE A 100 2.77 39.98 12.24
C PHE A 100 1.30 40.41 12.20
N ALA A 101 0.99 41.51 11.49
CA ALA A 101 -0.39 42.01 11.36
C ALA A 101 -1.34 41.00 10.68
N ALA A 102 -0.85 40.27 9.68
CA ALA A 102 -1.65 39.27 8.97
C ALA A 102 -1.99 38.05 9.84
N VAL A 103 -1.12 37.68 10.78
CA VAL A 103 -1.36 36.56 11.70
C VAL A 103 -2.39 36.94 12.77
N GLU A 104 -2.33 38.16 13.30
CA GLU A 104 -3.34 38.64 14.26
C GLU A 104 -4.74 38.73 13.61
N GLU A 105 -4.84 39.26 12.39
CA GLU A 105 -6.11 39.36 11.67
C GLU A 105 -6.75 37.99 11.38
N TYR A 106 -5.92 36.97 11.14
CA TYR A 106 -6.41 35.60 10.90
C TYR A 106 -7.06 34.99 12.14
N PHE A 107 -6.48 35.18 13.33
CA PHE A 107 -7.03 34.64 14.58
C PHE A 107 -8.27 35.42 15.06
N ASP A 108 -8.38 36.71 14.75
CA ASP A 108 -9.59 37.51 15.00
C ASP A 108 -10.76 37.09 14.11
N GLN A 109 -10.49 36.69 12.86
CA GLN A 109 -11.53 36.26 11.91
C GLN A 109 -11.95 34.78 12.10
N HIS A 110 -11.14 33.97 12.79
CA HIS A 110 -11.38 32.52 12.95
C HIS A 110 -11.28 32.06 14.42
N PRO A 111 -12.18 32.52 15.31
CA PRO A 111 -12.22 32.04 16.68
C PRO A 111 -12.63 30.56 16.72
N VAL A 112 -11.86 29.74 17.46
CA VAL A 112 -12.13 28.31 17.66
C VAL A 112 -13.19 28.11 18.74
N ASP A 113 -14.33 27.55 18.35
CA ASP A 113 -15.48 27.22 19.22
C ASP A 113 -15.62 25.69 19.37
N VAL A 114 -15.87 25.18 20.58
CA VAL A 114 -16.08 23.75 20.86
C VAL A 114 -17.47 23.50 21.47
N GLY A 115 -18.30 22.67 20.83
CA GLY A 115 -19.64 22.29 21.30
C GLY A 115 -20.29 21.09 20.54
N PRO A 116 -21.33 20.42 21.10
CA PRO A 116 -21.30 18.96 21.36
C PRO A 116 -22.10 18.01 20.42
N LYS A 117 -21.91 16.69 20.66
CA LYS A 117 -22.43 15.46 19.98
C LYS A 117 -23.90 15.11 20.31
N GLY A 118 -24.63 14.44 19.39
CA GLY A 118 -25.99 13.88 19.58
C GLY A 118 -26.25 12.53 18.86
N GLU A 119 -27.22 11.73 19.36
CA GLU A 119 -27.37 10.25 19.30
C GLU A 119 -28.51 9.67 18.36
N PRO A 120 -28.61 8.32 18.14
CA PRO A 120 -29.26 7.61 17.00
C PRO A 120 -30.71 7.07 17.21
N GLY A 121 -31.34 6.42 16.20
CA GLY A 121 -32.73 5.89 16.26
C GLY A 121 -33.02 4.53 15.54
N GLU A 122 -34.12 3.85 15.95
CA GLU A 122 -34.41 2.39 16.02
C GLU A 122 -35.16 1.65 14.85
N PRO A 123 -35.24 0.29 14.83
CA PRO A 123 -35.90 -0.58 13.82
C PRO A 123 -37.38 -1.00 14.10
N GLY A 124 -38.11 -1.50 13.08
CA GLY A 124 -39.54 -1.93 13.16
C GLY A 124 -39.86 -3.43 12.96
N ALA A 125 -41.09 -3.86 13.31
CA ALA A 125 -41.54 -5.21 13.76
C ALA A 125 -42.17 -6.21 12.72
N PRO A 126 -42.39 -7.52 13.07
CA PRO A 126 -42.89 -8.62 12.19
C PRO A 126 -44.44 -8.86 12.21
N GLY A 127 -44.99 -9.69 11.30
CA GLY A 127 -46.44 -9.98 11.14
C GLY A 127 -46.90 -11.44 11.41
N GLU A 128 -48.23 -11.66 11.49
CA GLU A 128 -48.99 -12.77 12.14
C GLU A 128 -49.45 -13.99 11.26
N ASP A 129 -49.87 -15.11 11.90
CA ASP A 129 -50.33 -16.42 11.34
C ASP A 129 -51.87 -16.53 11.07
N GLY A 130 -52.34 -17.57 10.34
CA GLY A 130 -53.74 -17.75 9.84
C GLY A 130 -54.60 -18.91 10.44
N GLU A 131 -55.91 -18.97 10.10
CA GLU A 131 -57.03 -19.69 10.80
C GLU A 131 -57.39 -21.15 10.35
N ASP A 132 -58.15 -21.89 11.21
CA ASP A 132 -58.61 -23.31 11.10
C ASP A 132 -60.09 -23.52 10.63
N GLY A 133 -60.50 -24.74 10.20
CA GLY A 133 -61.80 -25.07 9.52
C GLY A 133 -62.86 -25.99 10.22
N GLU A 134 -64.00 -26.26 9.55
CA GLU A 134 -65.34 -26.77 10.02
C GLU A 134 -65.48 -28.24 10.52
N SER A 135 -66.60 -28.60 11.19
CA SER A 135 -66.85 -29.82 11.99
C SER A 135 -67.77 -30.92 11.37
N ALA A 136 -67.70 -32.16 11.89
CA ALA A 136 -68.37 -33.34 11.33
C ALA A 136 -69.93 -33.34 11.35
N TYR A 137 -70.55 -32.55 12.23
CA TYR A 137 -72.01 -32.36 12.19
C TYR A 137 -72.42 -31.46 11.02
N GLU A 138 -71.60 -30.46 10.68
CA GLU A 138 -71.82 -29.58 9.53
C GLU A 138 -71.73 -30.38 8.22
N VAL A 139 -70.90 -31.44 8.18
CA VAL A 139 -70.87 -32.41 7.08
C VAL A 139 -72.12 -33.29 7.00
N ALA A 140 -72.70 -33.71 8.13
CA ALA A 140 -73.93 -34.52 8.16
C ALA A 140 -75.17 -33.71 7.72
N VAL A 141 -75.24 -32.43 8.12
CA VAL A 141 -76.27 -31.48 7.64
C VAL A 141 -76.10 -31.23 6.13
N ALA A 142 -74.86 -31.02 5.66
CA ALA A 142 -74.57 -30.84 4.24
C ALA A 142 -74.96 -32.06 3.37
N ASN A 143 -74.99 -33.26 3.95
CA ASN A 143 -75.41 -34.51 3.28
C ASN A 143 -76.89 -34.88 3.52
N GLY A 144 -77.72 -33.92 3.94
CA GLY A 144 -79.18 -34.06 3.94
C GLY A 144 -79.79 -34.60 5.24
N PHE A 145 -79.04 -34.63 6.35
CA PHE A 145 -79.62 -34.88 7.66
C PHE A 145 -80.44 -33.66 8.12
N VAL A 146 -81.74 -33.85 8.32
CA VAL A 146 -82.64 -32.81 8.84
C VAL A 146 -82.99 -33.14 10.28
N GLY A 147 -82.33 -32.46 11.21
CA GLY A 147 -82.52 -32.64 12.65
C GLY A 147 -81.38 -31.97 13.43
N SER A 148 -81.50 -31.91 14.75
CA SER A 148 -80.38 -31.45 15.60
C SER A 148 -79.30 -32.52 15.71
N GLN A 149 -78.07 -32.14 16.07
CA GLN A 149 -76.97 -33.06 16.34
C GLN A 149 -77.33 -34.18 17.33
N SER A 150 -78.21 -33.87 18.28
CA SER A 150 -78.72 -34.83 19.27
C SER A 150 -79.67 -35.86 18.66
N ALA A 151 -80.49 -35.47 17.67
CA ALA A 151 -81.37 -36.41 16.96
C ALA A 151 -80.58 -37.38 16.06
N TRP A 152 -79.44 -36.92 15.52
CA TRP A 152 -78.56 -37.77 14.71
C TRP A 152 -78.01 -38.94 15.53
N LEU A 153 -77.53 -38.66 16.74
CA LEU A 153 -76.95 -39.66 17.64
C LEU A 153 -77.96 -40.74 18.10
N ALA A 154 -79.25 -40.41 18.24
CA ALA A 154 -80.27 -41.36 18.70
C ALA A 154 -80.71 -42.37 17.62
N SER A 155 -80.43 -42.11 16.34
CA SER A 155 -80.85 -42.96 15.21
C SER A 155 -80.08 -44.27 15.07
N LEU A 156 -79.02 -44.48 15.85
CA LEU A 156 -78.02 -45.53 15.64
C LEU A 156 -78.26 -46.85 16.43
N VAL A 157 -79.44 -47.13 17.01
CA VAL A 157 -79.69 -48.32 17.87
C VAL A 157 -81.05 -49.02 17.61
N GLY A 158 -81.14 -50.38 17.58
CA GLY A 158 -82.39 -51.18 17.35
C GLY A 158 -82.61 -52.41 18.28
N PRO A 159 -83.83 -53.07 18.30
CA PRO A 159 -84.23 -54.07 19.33
C PRO A 159 -84.27 -55.59 18.93
N GLN A 160 -84.41 -56.51 19.92
CA GLN A 160 -84.23 -58.00 19.91
C GLN A 160 -85.55 -58.86 19.90
N GLY A 161 -85.54 -60.14 19.43
CA GLY A 161 -86.74 -61.03 19.32
C GLY A 161 -86.62 -62.52 19.81
N GLU A 162 -87.76 -63.26 19.88
CA GLU A 162 -88.04 -64.56 20.60
C GLU A 162 -88.26 -65.86 19.73
N GLN A 163 -88.37 -67.05 20.40
CA GLN A 163 -88.23 -68.49 19.99
C GLN A 163 -89.56 -69.30 19.76
N GLY A 164 -89.54 -70.50 19.13
CA GLY A 164 -90.72 -71.42 18.94
C GLY A 164 -90.50 -72.96 19.11
N GLU A 165 -91.60 -73.73 19.30
CA GLU A 165 -91.74 -75.16 19.77
C GLU A 165 -92.10 -76.28 18.72
N GLN A 166 -92.10 -77.55 19.19
CA GLN A 166 -91.95 -78.92 18.61
C GLN A 166 -93.22 -79.69 18.14
N GLY A 167 -93.06 -80.82 17.40
CA GLY A 167 -94.12 -81.83 17.08
C GLY A 167 -93.75 -83.32 17.36
N ILE A 168 -94.75 -84.20 17.57
CA ILE A 168 -94.75 -85.56 18.22
C ILE A 168 -94.68 -86.81 17.29
N GLN A 169 -94.30 -87.97 17.86
CA GLN A 169 -93.93 -89.31 17.28
C GLN A 169 -95.03 -90.41 17.35
N GLY A 170 -94.97 -91.44 16.49
CA GLY A 170 -95.80 -92.68 16.52
C GLY A 170 -95.08 -93.98 17.00
N PRO A 171 -95.82 -95.04 17.40
CA PRO A 171 -95.37 -96.06 18.37
C PRO A 171 -94.42 -97.19 17.86
N PRO A 172 -93.54 -97.76 18.72
CA PRO A 172 -92.57 -98.81 18.37
C PRO A 172 -93.11 -100.25 18.40
N GLY A 173 -92.50 -101.14 17.60
CA GLY A 173 -92.69 -102.60 17.61
C GLY A 173 -91.45 -103.35 18.13
N ALA A 174 -91.67 -104.58 18.60
CA ALA A 174 -90.87 -105.36 19.55
C ALA A 174 -89.42 -105.73 19.19
N ASP A 175 -88.59 -105.80 20.23
CA ASP A 175 -87.15 -106.14 20.21
C ASP A 175 -86.86 -107.65 20.09
N GLY A 176 -85.77 -107.97 19.38
CA GLY A 176 -85.15 -109.30 19.28
C GLY A 176 -83.65 -109.23 19.58
N SER A 177 -83.15 -110.24 20.31
CA SER A 177 -81.86 -110.36 20.98
C SER A 177 -80.63 -110.57 20.07
N GLY A 178 -79.57 -109.76 20.23
CA GLY A 178 -78.25 -109.98 19.62
C GLY A 178 -77.08 -109.57 20.53
N SER A 179 -76.13 -110.49 20.73
CA SER A 179 -74.99 -110.39 21.66
C SER A 179 -73.76 -109.69 21.05
N GLY A 180 -73.75 -108.36 21.07
CA GLY A 180 -72.57 -107.52 20.89
C GLY A 180 -72.53 -106.45 21.97
N ASP A 181 -71.56 -106.56 22.88
CA ASP A 181 -71.10 -105.67 23.98
C ASP A 181 -71.98 -104.48 24.45
N MET A 182 -73.27 -104.72 24.59
CA MET A 182 -74.16 -104.05 25.55
C MET A 182 -75.03 -105.14 26.22
N THR A 183 -74.39 -106.17 26.77
CA THR A 183 -75.09 -107.18 27.57
C THR A 183 -75.67 -106.51 28.81
N LYS A 184 -76.99 -106.30 28.78
CA LYS A 184 -77.80 -105.89 29.95
C LYS A 184 -77.45 -104.51 30.49
N ALA A 185 -77.82 -103.46 29.76
CA ALA A 185 -78.51 -102.36 30.46
C ALA A 185 -79.84 -102.95 30.94
N VAL A 186 -79.82 -103.62 32.10
CA VAL A 186 -81.05 -103.90 32.84
C VAL A 186 -81.65 -102.52 33.08
N TYR A 187 -82.75 -102.25 32.39
CA TYR A 187 -83.66 -101.17 32.72
C TYR A 187 -84.09 -101.39 34.17
N ASP A 188 -83.40 -100.73 35.10
CA ASP A 188 -83.78 -100.61 36.50
C ASP A 188 -84.58 -99.31 36.64
N PRO A 189 -85.92 -99.37 36.71
CA PRO A 189 -86.75 -98.19 36.84
C PRO A 189 -86.65 -97.51 38.22
N SER A 190 -85.72 -97.91 39.10
CA SER A 190 -85.56 -97.33 40.42
C SER A 190 -84.32 -96.45 40.65
N ASN A 191 -83.37 -96.34 39.72
CA ASN A 191 -82.30 -95.33 39.84
C ASN A 191 -81.54 -95.06 38.53
N VAL A 192 -81.28 -93.78 38.28
CA VAL A 192 -80.53 -93.14 37.17
C VAL A 192 -81.01 -93.33 35.72
N ASN A 193 -81.96 -92.47 35.34
CA ASN A 193 -81.89 -91.74 34.06
C ASN A 193 -80.44 -91.24 33.83
N GLY A 194 -79.75 -91.74 32.80
CA GLY A 194 -78.65 -90.97 32.18
C GLY A 194 -77.35 -91.66 31.77
N ASN A 195 -77.17 -93.00 31.83
CA ASN A 195 -75.83 -93.59 31.66
C ASN A 195 -75.66 -94.73 30.64
N ALA A 196 -76.54 -94.87 29.64
CA ALA A 196 -76.35 -95.87 28.56
C ALA A 196 -75.54 -95.35 27.36
N PHE A 197 -75.42 -94.03 27.19
CA PHE A 197 -74.68 -93.37 26.09
C PHE A 197 -73.58 -92.43 26.59
N SER A 198 -73.15 -92.57 27.86
CA SER A 198 -72.02 -91.78 28.35
C SER A 198 -70.74 -92.19 27.64
N GLN A 199 -70.03 -91.22 27.04
CA GLN A 199 -68.69 -91.45 26.48
C GLN A 199 -67.69 -91.92 27.55
N ASP A 200 -67.95 -91.67 28.83
CA ASP A 200 -67.11 -92.13 29.94
C ASP A 200 -67.07 -93.66 30.08
N ASN A 201 -68.07 -94.37 29.52
CA ASN A 201 -68.13 -95.83 29.51
C ASN A 201 -67.49 -96.45 28.25
N MET A 202 -66.89 -95.65 27.35
CA MET A 202 -66.31 -96.14 26.10
C MET A 202 -64.77 -96.28 26.16
N VAL A 203 -64.26 -97.49 25.89
CA VAL A 203 -62.82 -97.80 25.86
C VAL A 203 -62.20 -97.40 24.51
N SER A 204 -61.00 -96.79 24.51
CA SER A 204 -60.32 -96.36 23.29
C SER A 204 -59.83 -97.54 22.43
N GLY A 205 -60.07 -97.49 21.11
CA GLY A 205 -59.58 -98.47 20.14
C GLY A 205 -58.22 -98.11 19.51
N THR A 206 -57.75 -98.95 18.59
CA THR A 206 -56.48 -98.74 17.86
C THR A 206 -56.60 -97.76 16.68
N THR A 207 -57.79 -97.63 16.09
CA THR A 207 -58.06 -96.75 14.94
C THR A 207 -58.80 -95.47 15.34
N ASN A 208 -59.73 -95.56 16.30
CA ASN A 208 -60.45 -94.43 16.86
C ASN A 208 -60.19 -94.36 18.37
N LYS A 209 -59.42 -93.36 18.81
CA LYS A 209 -59.19 -93.10 20.23
C LYS A 209 -60.23 -92.10 20.74
N ASN A 210 -60.84 -92.41 21.87
CA ASN A 210 -61.74 -91.47 22.52
C ASN A 210 -60.89 -90.40 23.20
N PHE A 211 -61.07 -89.14 22.80
CA PHE A 211 -60.55 -88.04 23.59
C PHE A 211 -61.30 -88.04 24.92
N THR A 212 -60.60 -88.40 25.99
CA THR A 212 -61.15 -88.26 27.35
C THR A 212 -61.50 -86.79 27.61
N ALA A 213 -62.39 -86.51 28.55
CA ALA A 213 -62.70 -85.13 28.96
C ALA A 213 -61.41 -84.34 29.30
N ALA A 214 -60.40 -85.00 29.86
CA ALA A 214 -59.07 -84.43 30.11
C ALA A 214 -58.30 -84.06 28.83
N ASN A 215 -58.40 -84.86 27.76
CA ASN A 215 -57.75 -84.58 26.48
C ASN A 215 -58.48 -83.48 25.68
N GLN A 216 -59.82 -83.43 25.74
CA GLN A 216 -60.59 -82.32 25.15
C GLN A 216 -60.39 -81.00 25.89
N THR A 217 -60.25 -81.04 27.22
CA THR A 217 -59.85 -79.85 28.01
C THR A 217 -58.47 -79.35 27.59
N LYS A 218 -57.50 -80.25 27.37
CA LYS A 218 -56.17 -79.89 26.86
C LYS A 218 -56.20 -79.31 25.45
N LEU A 219 -57.07 -79.81 24.57
CA LEU A 219 -57.21 -79.32 23.19
C LEU A 219 -57.92 -77.95 23.11
N ASN A 220 -58.93 -77.72 23.96
CA ASN A 220 -59.62 -76.44 24.06
C ASN A 220 -58.75 -75.31 24.64
N GLY A 221 -57.66 -75.65 25.34
CA GLY A 221 -56.69 -74.67 25.86
C GLY A 221 -55.59 -74.26 24.88
N ILE A 222 -55.57 -74.82 23.66
CA ILE A 222 -54.52 -74.55 22.65
C ILE A 222 -54.77 -73.24 21.89
N GLU A 223 -56.01 -72.76 21.80
CA GLU A 223 -56.33 -71.47 21.17
C GLU A 223 -56.38 -70.36 22.24
N ALA A 224 -55.66 -69.27 21.96
CA ALA A 224 -55.53 -68.01 22.72
C ALA A 224 -54.66 -67.98 24.00
N LEU A 225 -54.32 -69.11 24.64
CA LEU A 225 -53.46 -69.16 25.84
C LEU A 225 -52.48 -70.36 25.84
N ALA A 226 -51.94 -70.73 24.68
CA ALA A 226 -50.80 -71.65 24.63
C ALA A 226 -49.61 -71.04 25.39
N ASP A 227 -49.50 -71.40 26.67
CA ASP A 227 -48.42 -70.99 27.53
C ASP A 227 -47.18 -71.84 27.19
N VAL A 228 -46.33 -71.31 26.30
CA VAL A 228 -44.95 -71.79 26.15
C VAL A 228 -44.13 -71.32 27.37
N THR A 229 -44.57 -71.68 28.58
CA THR A 229 -43.79 -71.50 29.82
C THR A 229 -42.66 -72.51 29.97
N ASP A 230 -42.57 -73.50 29.07
CA ASP A 230 -41.39 -74.34 29.01
C ASP A 230 -40.21 -73.53 28.44
N ALA A 231 -39.49 -72.87 29.33
CA ALA A 231 -38.28 -72.10 29.02
C ALA A 231 -37.25 -72.93 28.22
N ALA A 232 -37.24 -74.27 28.36
CA ALA A 232 -36.35 -75.13 27.59
C ALA A 232 -36.76 -75.19 26.11
N ASN A 233 -38.06 -75.24 25.81
CA ASN A 233 -38.55 -75.31 24.43
C ASN A 233 -38.45 -73.96 23.72
N VAL A 234 -38.66 -72.86 24.44
CA VAL A 234 -38.50 -71.48 23.92
C VAL A 234 -37.02 -71.19 23.62
N ALA A 235 -36.12 -71.55 24.53
CA ALA A 235 -34.67 -71.40 24.33
C ALA A 235 -34.14 -72.29 23.19
N ALA A 236 -34.65 -73.52 23.06
CA ALA A 236 -34.26 -74.43 21.97
C ALA A 236 -34.68 -73.92 20.59
N ALA A 237 -35.74 -73.12 20.50
CA ALA A 237 -36.19 -72.46 19.26
C ALA A 237 -35.47 -71.12 18.96
N GLY A 238 -34.63 -70.63 19.87
CA GLY A 238 -33.96 -69.33 19.75
C GLY A 238 -34.87 -68.11 20.00
N ALA A 239 -36.08 -68.33 20.54
CA ALA A 239 -36.99 -67.26 20.92
C ALA A 239 -36.62 -66.71 22.31
N GLN A 240 -36.83 -65.40 22.53
CA GLN A 240 -36.54 -64.72 23.79
C GLN A 240 -37.83 -64.37 24.52
N MET A 241 -37.88 -64.51 25.86
CA MET A 241 -39.09 -64.18 26.60
C MET A 241 -39.23 -62.65 26.79
N THR A 242 -40.45 -62.13 26.77
CA THR A 242 -40.68 -60.69 27.02
C THR A 242 -40.32 -60.30 28.47
N SER A 243 -40.41 -61.25 29.41
CA SER A 243 -40.00 -61.07 30.81
C SER A 243 -38.50 -60.82 31.00
N GLU A 244 -37.67 -61.26 30.05
CA GLU A 244 -36.21 -61.06 30.07
C GLU A 244 -35.81 -59.74 29.40
N ARG A 245 -36.74 -59.06 28.72
CA ARG A 245 -36.48 -57.79 28.06
C ARG A 245 -36.20 -56.71 29.08
N ASN A 246 -35.04 -56.08 29.00
CA ASN A 246 -34.58 -55.00 29.88
C ASN A 246 -34.47 -55.40 31.36
N ALA A 247 -34.45 -56.71 31.66
CA ALA A 247 -34.25 -57.24 33.00
C ALA A 247 -32.76 -57.52 33.26
N ASN A 248 -32.36 -57.57 34.54
CA ASN A 248 -31.01 -57.98 34.92
C ASN A 248 -30.70 -59.38 34.39
N ASN A 249 -29.53 -59.54 33.75
CA ASN A 249 -29.08 -60.77 33.07
C ASN A 249 -29.97 -61.23 31.89
N GLY A 250 -30.85 -60.35 31.38
CA GLY A 250 -31.64 -60.58 30.18
C GLY A 250 -30.99 -59.96 28.93
N TYR A 251 -31.83 -59.48 28.00
CA TYR A 251 -31.39 -58.80 26.79
C TYR A 251 -31.92 -57.37 26.73
N ALA A 252 -31.22 -56.51 25.98
CA ALA A 252 -31.65 -55.14 25.75
C ALA A 252 -32.68 -55.08 24.62
N GLY A 253 -33.88 -54.57 24.93
CA GLY A 253 -34.94 -54.35 23.97
C GLY A 253 -34.74 -53.06 23.17
N LEU A 254 -35.38 -52.98 22.00
CA LEU A 254 -35.40 -51.77 21.17
C LEU A 254 -36.62 -50.90 21.50
N ASP A 255 -36.47 -49.59 21.35
CA ASP A 255 -37.56 -48.61 21.44
C ASP A 255 -38.38 -48.54 20.14
N SER A 256 -39.32 -47.58 20.07
CA SER A 256 -40.15 -47.35 18.88
C SER A 256 -39.37 -46.90 17.64
N ALA A 257 -38.11 -46.46 17.81
CA ALA A 257 -37.20 -46.09 16.73
C ALA A 257 -36.26 -47.25 16.33
N GLY A 258 -36.36 -48.41 17.00
CA GLY A 258 -35.47 -49.55 16.74
C GLY A 258 -34.09 -49.40 17.37
N LEU A 259 -33.94 -48.57 18.41
CA LEU A 259 -32.67 -48.33 19.10
C LEU A 259 -32.70 -48.86 20.54
N ILE A 260 -31.54 -49.18 21.10
CA ILE A 260 -31.43 -49.57 22.51
C ILE A 260 -31.59 -48.32 23.39
N PRO A 261 -32.54 -48.29 24.35
CA PRO A 261 -32.71 -47.17 25.27
C PRO A 261 -31.43 -46.84 26.03
N SER A 262 -31.09 -45.56 26.16
CA SER A 262 -29.86 -45.09 26.83
C SER A 262 -29.73 -45.56 28.28
N ALA A 263 -30.86 -45.78 28.98
CA ALA A 263 -30.88 -46.32 30.34
C ALA A 263 -30.29 -47.73 30.47
N LEU A 264 -30.18 -48.48 29.36
CA LEU A 264 -29.59 -49.83 29.31
C LEU A 264 -28.14 -49.81 28.80
N LEU A 265 -27.66 -48.68 28.29
CA LEU A 265 -26.30 -48.54 27.82
C LEU A 265 -25.35 -48.31 29.02
N PRO A 266 -24.17 -48.94 29.05
CA PRO A 266 -23.15 -48.63 30.06
C PRO A 266 -22.78 -47.14 30.07
N SER A 267 -22.40 -46.59 31.24
CA SER A 267 -22.11 -45.15 31.42
C SER A 267 -20.95 -44.59 30.58
N TYR A 268 -20.20 -45.47 29.92
CA TYR A 268 -19.06 -45.20 29.02
C TYR A 268 -19.45 -45.24 27.54
N VAL A 269 -20.75 -45.38 27.22
CA VAL A 269 -21.25 -45.28 25.84
C VAL A 269 -21.75 -43.86 25.54
N ASP A 270 -21.82 -43.00 26.58
CA ASP A 270 -22.12 -41.58 26.46
C ASP A 270 -20.95 -40.76 27.03
N ASP A 271 -19.89 -40.67 26.23
CA ASP A 271 -18.60 -40.10 26.58
C ASP A 271 -18.52 -38.60 26.38
N VAL A 272 -19.51 -37.98 25.73
CA VAL A 272 -19.53 -36.54 25.45
C VAL A 272 -20.58 -35.87 26.32
N ILE A 273 -20.13 -35.19 27.37
CA ILE A 273 -20.99 -34.38 28.22
C ILE A 273 -21.02 -32.96 27.65
N GLU A 274 -22.20 -32.53 27.21
CA GLU A 274 -22.42 -31.17 26.73
C GLU A 274 -22.91 -30.27 27.88
N ALA A 275 -22.34 -29.07 27.97
CA ALA A 275 -22.76 -28.06 28.93
C ALA A 275 -22.88 -26.69 28.25
N ALA A 276 -23.77 -25.82 28.74
CA ALA A 276 -24.02 -24.52 28.12
C ALA A 276 -22.76 -23.64 28.04
N ASN A 277 -21.86 -23.72 29.02
CA ASN A 277 -20.60 -23.00 29.10
C ASN A 277 -19.65 -23.69 30.10
N PHE A 278 -18.42 -23.21 30.24
CA PHE A 278 -17.43 -23.81 31.14
C PHE A 278 -17.87 -23.82 32.61
N ALA A 279 -18.60 -22.79 33.07
CA ALA A 279 -19.08 -22.71 34.46
C ALA A 279 -20.17 -23.76 34.78
N ALA A 280 -20.88 -24.25 33.75
CA ALA A 280 -21.87 -25.30 33.88
C ALA A 280 -21.26 -26.72 33.98
N LEU A 281 -19.95 -26.88 33.74
CA LEU A 281 -19.26 -28.15 33.93
C LEU A 281 -19.09 -28.45 35.43
N THR A 282 -19.70 -29.54 35.90
CA THR A 282 -19.63 -29.99 37.29
C THR A 282 -19.39 -31.50 37.38
N GLY A 283 -18.85 -31.98 38.50
CA GLY A 283 -18.69 -33.42 38.77
C GLY A 283 -17.81 -34.17 37.77
N GLY A 284 -16.64 -33.64 37.43
CA GLY A 284 -15.75 -34.22 36.42
C GLY A 284 -15.36 -35.67 36.72
N VAL A 285 -15.39 -36.51 35.68
CA VAL A 285 -15.10 -37.95 35.71
C VAL A 285 -13.97 -38.23 34.72
N ALA A 286 -12.95 -38.94 35.17
CA ALA A 286 -11.84 -39.34 34.30
C ALA A 286 -12.34 -40.23 33.15
N GLY A 287 -11.83 -40.00 31.93
CA GLY A 287 -12.21 -40.76 30.74
C GLY A 287 -13.35 -40.15 29.92
N LYS A 288 -14.11 -39.20 30.46
CA LYS A 288 -15.14 -38.47 29.70
C LYS A 288 -14.57 -37.27 28.95
N ILE A 289 -15.18 -36.98 27.81
CA ILE A 289 -15.02 -35.76 27.03
C ILE A 289 -16.14 -34.80 27.41
N TYR A 290 -15.78 -33.53 27.59
CA TYR A 290 -16.73 -32.48 27.91
C TYR A 290 -16.69 -31.44 26.80
N VAL A 291 -17.85 -31.01 26.31
CA VAL A 291 -17.98 -30.01 25.26
C VAL A 291 -18.83 -28.86 25.78
N THR A 292 -18.33 -27.63 25.64
CA THR A 292 -19.11 -26.43 25.99
C THR A 292 -19.74 -25.86 24.73
N LEU A 293 -21.07 -25.72 24.74
CA LEU A 293 -21.86 -25.37 23.56
C LEU A 293 -21.69 -23.90 23.14
N ASP A 294 -21.31 -23.02 24.06
CA ASP A 294 -21.08 -21.59 23.79
C ASP A 294 -19.91 -21.31 22.84
N ASN A 295 -18.89 -22.17 22.84
CA ASN A 295 -17.65 -21.95 22.09
C ASN A 295 -17.07 -23.23 21.46
N ASN A 296 -17.78 -24.35 21.55
CA ASN A 296 -17.38 -25.68 21.07
C ASN A 296 -16.03 -26.17 21.61
N LYS A 297 -15.56 -25.65 22.74
CA LYS A 297 -14.32 -26.11 23.36
C LYS A 297 -14.50 -27.48 23.96
N THR A 298 -13.44 -28.28 23.87
CA THR A 298 -13.40 -29.66 24.36
C THR A 298 -12.47 -29.76 25.56
N TYR A 299 -12.91 -30.46 26.60
CA TYR A 299 -12.19 -30.61 27.86
C TYR A 299 -12.09 -32.08 28.30
N ARG A 300 -11.10 -32.38 29.16
CA ARG A 300 -10.98 -33.63 29.93
C ARG A 300 -10.86 -33.31 31.41
N TRP A 301 -11.36 -34.20 32.27
CA TRP A 301 -11.15 -34.09 33.71
C TRP A 301 -9.77 -34.61 34.13
N SER A 302 -8.97 -33.78 34.82
CA SER A 302 -7.63 -34.15 35.29
C SER A 302 -7.61 -34.88 36.64
N GLY A 303 -8.77 -35.01 37.30
CA GLY A 303 -8.87 -35.43 38.71
C GLY A 303 -9.17 -34.27 39.65
N SER A 304 -8.86 -33.02 39.27
CA SER A 304 -9.11 -31.83 40.08
C SER A 304 -9.66 -30.62 39.31
N ALA A 305 -9.49 -30.59 37.99
CA ALA A 305 -10.01 -29.52 37.14
C ALA A 305 -10.35 -30.02 35.73
N PHE A 306 -11.21 -29.30 35.03
CA PHE A 306 -11.40 -29.47 33.60
C PHE A 306 -10.23 -28.82 32.85
N VAL A 307 -9.51 -29.62 32.07
CA VAL A 307 -8.37 -29.19 31.25
C VAL A 307 -8.83 -29.13 29.81
N GLU A 308 -8.67 -27.97 29.18
CA GLU A 308 -8.96 -27.79 27.76
C GLU A 308 -8.01 -28.64 26.92
N ILE A 309 -8.57 -29.43 26.01
CA ILE A 309 -7.85 -30.28 25.06
C ILE A 309 -8.19 -29.93 23.61
N SER A 310 -8.94 -28.83 23.39
CA SER A 310 -9.22 -28.29 22.06
C SER A 310 -7.96 -28.22 21.21
N ALA A 311 -8.07 -28.51 19.91
CA ALA A 311 -6.93 -28.51 19.01
C ALA A 311 -6.16 -27.19 19.11
N SER A 312 -4.83 -27.28 19.04
CA SER A 312 -3.98 -26.12 18.74
C SER A 312 -4.64 -25.36 17.57
N PRO A 313 -4.71 -24.03 17.58
CA PRO A 313 -5.41 -23.23 16.55
C PRO A 313 -4.88 -23.41 15.11
N GLY A 314 -3.98 -24.37 14.88
CA GLY A 314 -3.44 -24.78 13.59
C GLY A 314 -2.35 -23.84 13.12
N SER A 315 -2.56 -22.54 13.30
CA SER A 315 -1.61 -21.45 13.05
C SER A 315 -1.54 -20.53 14.26
N THR A 316 -0.39 -19.89 14.43
CA THR A 316 -0.25 -18.73 15.33
C THR A 316 -1.18 -17.57 14.91
N ASP A 317 -1.68 -17.56 13.68
CA ASP A 317 -2.62 -16.52 13.18
C ASP A 317 -3.99 -16.55 13.89
N ALA A 318 -4.36 -17.68 14.49
CA ALA A 318 -5.62 -17.85 15.21
C ALA A 318 -5.47 -17.68 16.74
N VAL A 319 -4.29 -17.26 17.19
CA VAL A 319 -4.04 -16.90 18.61
C VAL A 319 -4.06 -15.38 18.74
N PRO A 320 -4.92 -14.81 19.61
CA PRO A 320 -4.87 -13.39 19.94
C PRO A 320 -3.51 -13.02 20.52
N GLU A 321 -2.84 -12.04 19.92
CA GLU A 321 -1.52 -11.61 20.35
C GLU A 321 -1.56 -10.74 21.62
N GLY A 322 -0.58 -10.93 22.50
CA GLY A 322 -0.36 -10.04 23.64
C GLY A 322 0.44 -8.79 23.26
N SER A 323 0.54 -7.82 24.17
CA SER A 323 1.21 -6.53 23.92
C SER A 323 2.75 -6.61 23.83
N THR A 324 3.36 -7.72 24.29
CA THR A 324 4.83 -7.88 24.38
C THR A 324 5.40 -8.95 23.46
N ASN A 325 4.62 -9.95 23.06
CA ASN A 325 5.10 -11.08 22.26
C ASN A 325 4.18 -11.27 21.05
N LEU A 326 4.34 -10.36 20.08
CA LEU A 326 3.65 -10.37 18.79
C LEU A 326 4.25 -11.47 17.90
N TYR A 327 3.44 -12.26 17.21
CA TYR A 327 3.95 -13.31 16.33
C TYR A 327 4.61 -12.71 15.08
N TYR A 328 5.54 -13.48 14.50
CA TYR A 328 6.17 -13.14 13.23
C TYR A 328 5.13 -13.19 12.12
N THR A 329 4.94 -12.06 11.44
CA THR A 329 4.21 -12.00 10.17
C THR A 329 5.12 -11.43 9.10
N GLN A 330 4.99 -11.91 7.86
CA GLN A 330 5.73 -11.34 6.72
C GLN A 330 5.48 -9.83 6.63
N ALA A 331 4.23 -9.40 6.81
CA ALA A 331 3.87 -7.98 6.81
C ALA A 331 4.66 -7.14 7.85
N ARG A 332 4.85 -7.63 9.08
CA ARG A 332 5.66 -6.91 10.09
C ARG A 332 7.14 -6.95 9.79
N ALA A 333 7.64 -8.09 9.28
CA ALA A 333 9.02 -8.20 8.86
C ALA A 333 9.33 -7.23 7.72
N ASP A 334 8.47 -7.20 6.71
CA ASP A 334 8.56 -6.30 5.57
C ASP A 334 8.42 -4.85 5.99
N ALA A 335 7.49 -4.53 6.91
CA ALA A 335 7.36 -3.18 7.46
C ALA A 335 8.62 -2.73 8.21
N ARG A 336 9.26 -3.62 8.99
CA ARG A 336 10.52 -3.29 9.68
C ARG A 336 11.69 -3.12 8.71
N VAL A 337 11.78 -3.95 7.68
CA VAL A 337 12.81 -3.82 6.63
C VAL A 337 12.59 -2.54 5.83
N ALA A 338 11.34 -2.22 5.47
CA ALA A 338 10.97 -0.99 4.79
C ALA A 338 11.33 0.25 5.63
N ALA A 339 11.04 0.23 6.93
CA ALA A 339 11.42 1.32 7.83
C ALA A 339 12.94 1.50 7.95
N ALA A 340 13.71 0.41 7.97
CA ALA A 340 15.17 0.47 8.15
C ALA A 340 15.95 0.78 6.86
N ALA A 341 15.40 0.48 5.69
CA ALA A 341 16.07 0.62 4.39
C ALA A 341 15.51 1.74 3.52
N ALA A 342 14.61 2.58 4.06
CA ALA A 342 14.06 3.72 3.35
C ALA A 342 15.12 4.80 3.11
N THR A 343 15.21 5.28 1.88
CA THR A 343 16.05 6.40 1.45
C THR A 343 15.54 7.76 1.89
N GLY A 344 14.65 7.78 2.88
CA GLY A 344 13.96 8.96 3.37
C GLY A 344 12.84 9.52 2.47
N THR A 345 12.82 9.16 1.18
CA THR A 345 11.63 9.33 0.32
C THR A 345 10.57 8.25 0.50
N GLY A 346 10.77 7.31 1.44
CA GLY A 346 9.92 6.12 1.58
C GLY A 346 10.23 4.97 0.62
N ASN A 347 11.17 5.14 -0.33
CA ASN A 347 11.62 4.07 -1.21
C ASN A 347 12.80 3.29 -0.62
N LEU A 348 12.93 2.02 -0.94
CA LEU A 348 14.08 1.20 -0.53
C LEU A 348 15.33 1.61 -1.31
N VAL A 349 16.51 1.57 -0.65
CA VAL A 349 17.83 1.80 -1.28
C VAL A 349 18.10 0.90 -2.50
N ARG A 350 17.43 -0.27 -2.57
CA ARG A 350 17.59 -1.24 -3.68
C ARG A 350 16.56 -1.08 -4.80
N ALA A 351 15.64 -0.10 -4.70
CA ALA A 351 14.69 0.17 -5.77
C ALA A 351 15.42 0.70 -7.02
N THR A 352 14.81 0.57 -8.20
CA THR A 352 15.33 1.20 -9.42
C THR A 352 15.22 2.71 -9.28
N SER A 353 16.33 3.43 -9.49
CA SER A 353 16.43 4.89 -9.33
C SER A 353 15.95 5.40 -7.96
N PRO A 354 16.49 4.87 -6.85
CA PRO A 354 16.06 5.29 -5.52
C PRO A 354 16.58 6.70 -5.28
N THR A 355 15.69 7.61 -4.90
CA THR A 355 16.08 8.98 -4.57
C THR A 355 16.44 9.04 -3.08
N LEU A 356 17.66 9.47 -2.78
CA LEU A 356 18.14 9.68 -1.41
C LEU A 356 17.83 11.11 -0.98
N VAL A 357 16.72 11.32 -0.27
CA VAL A 357 16.39 12.62 0.37
C VAL A 357 15.93 12.38 1.79
N THR A 358 16.18 13.30 2.72
CA THR A 358 15.72 13.33 4.13
C THR A 358 15.17 12.02 4.74
N PRO A 359 15.85 11.37 5.70
CA PRO A 359 16.77 11.99 6.63
C PRO A 359 18.09 12.27 5.93
N ALA A 360 18.59 13.49 6.14
CA ALA A 360 19.82 13.94 5.50
C ALA A 360 20.90 12.89 5.74
N LEU A 361 21.66 12.50 4.72
CA LEU A 361 22.88 11.70 4.90
C LEU A 361 23.95 12.43 5.74
N GLY A 362 23.61 13.56 6.38
CA GLY A 362 24.52 14.59 6.82
C GLY A 362 25.17 15.31 5.64
N THR A 363 26.03 16.28 5.94
CA THR A 363 27.06 16.71 5.00
C THR A 363 28.19 15.69 5.12
N PRO A 364 28.41 14.79 4.15
CA PRO A 364 29.47 13.81 4.25
C PRO A 364 30.82 14.54 4.31
N THR A 365 31.65 14.23 5.30
CA THR A 365 33.03 14.76 5.40
C THR A 365 33.86 14.40 4.17
N SER A 366 33.57 13.24 3.56
CA SER A 366 34.12 12.80 2.28
C SER A 366 33.18 11.78 1.62
N GLY A 367 33.25 11.66 0.29
CA GLY A 367 32.52 10.64 -0.48
C GLY A 367 33.40 10.06 -1.59
N ASN A 368 33.40 8.74 -1.76
CA ASN A 368 34.00 8.07 -2.92
C ASN A 368 32.90 7.78 -3.96
N LEU A 369 32.87 8.55 -5.04
CA LEU A 369 31.84 8.47 -6.08
C LEU A 369 32.39 7.86 -7.40
N ALA A 370 33.32 6.89 -7.30
CA ALA A 370 34.02 6.29 -8.44
C ALA A 370 33.10 5.64 -9.50
N ASN A 371 31.88 5.26 -9.13
CA ASN A 371 30.91 4.61 -10.01
C ASN A 371 29.73 5.53 -10.41
N CYS A 372 29.80 6.82 -10.08
CA CYS A 372 28.78 7.78 -10.47
C CYS A 372 29.17 8.46 -11.79
N THR A 373 28.23 8.53 -12.73
CA THR A 373 28.34 9.38 -13.91
C THR A 373 27.48 10.60 -13.70
N PHE A 374 28.06 11.80 -13.80
CA PHE A 374 27.33 13.07 -13.70
C PHE A 374 27.24 13.70 -15.09
N PRO A 375 26.08 13.63 -15.78
CA PRO A 375 25.91 14.29 -17.08
C PRO A 375 26.17 15.80 -16.99
N THR A 376 25.77 16.40 -15.87
CA THR A 376 26.04 17.78 -15.50
C THR A 376 26.27 17.84 -13.99
N LEU A 377 27.37 18.45 -13.57
CA LEU A 377 27.76 18.51 -12.16
C LEU A 377 27.77 19.96 -11.69
N ASN A 378 26.64 20.40 -11.11
CA ASN A 378 26.51 21.72 -10.51
C ASN A 378 27.20 21.73 -9.13
N GLN A 379 28.52 21.83 -9.13
CA GLN A 379 29.33 21.90 -7.92
C GLN A 379 29.31 23.31 -7.33
N ASN A 380 29.08 23.42 -6.03
CA ASN A 380 29.54 24.59 -5.28
C ASN A 380 31.07 24.49 -5.17
N THR A 381 31.77 25.24 -6.02
CA THR A 381 33.24 25.23 -6.09
C THR A 381 33.86 26.06 -4.96
N SER A 382 33.54 25.78 -3.70
CA SER A 382 34.28 26.34 -2.57
C SER A 382 35.66 25.66 -2.44
N GLY A 383 36.75 26.43 -2.34
CA GLY A 383 38.13 25.92 -2.25
C GLY A 383 39.05 26.45 -3.35
N ASN A 384 40.04 25.65 -3.77
CA ASN A 384 41.08 26.05 -4.75
C ASN A 384 40.54 26.61 -6.08
N ALA A 385 39.33 26.20 -6.49
CA ALA A 385 38.68 26.74 -7.69
C ALA A 385 38.07 28.14 -7.47
N ALA A 386 37.58 28.46 -6.26
CA ALA A 386 37.13 29.80 -5.90
C ALA A 386 38.28 30.77 -5.60
N THR A 387 39.45 30.25 -5.20
CA THR A 387 40.64 31.07 -4.86
C THR A 387 41.74 30.98 -5.92
N ALA A 388 41.43 30.51 -7.14
CA ALA A 388 42.41 30.35 -8.20
C ALA A 388 42.93 31.72 -8.66
N THR A 389 43.97 32.20 -7.99
CA THR A 389 44.75 33.40 -8.33
C THR A 389 45.81 33.12 -9.39
N ALA A 390 45.99 31.85 -9.78
CA ALA A 390 47.00 31.42 -10.73
C ALA A 390 46.47 30.42 -11.78
N LEU A 391 46.86 30.59 -13.04
CA LEU A 391 46.75 29.57 -14.09
C LEU A 391 47.67 28.39 -13.76
N GLN A 392 47.16 27.17 -13.87
CA GLN A 392 47.94 25.93 -13.67
C GLN A 392 49.19 25.89 -14.56
N THR A 393 49.11 26.48 -15.74
CA THR A 393 50.26 26.64 -16.63
C THR A 393 50.29 28.07 -17.13
N ALA A 394 51.39 28.78 -16.85
CA ALA A 394 51.59 30.13 -17.33
C ALA A 394 51.53 30.20 -18.87
N ARG A 395 51.17 31.36 -19.41
CA ARG A 395 51.15 31.64 -20.85
C ARG A 395 52.06 32.83 -21.12
N ASN A 396 52.84 32.78 -22.18
CA ASN A 396 53.62 33.92 -22.63
C ASN A 396 52.72 34.85 -23.46
N ILE A 397 52.59 36.11 -23.02
CA ILE A 397 51.92 37.18 -23.76
C ILE A 397 53.02 38.13 -24.24
N ASN A 398 53.26 38.18 -25.56
CA ASN A 398 54.37 38.95 -26.15
C ASN A 398 55.73 38.67 -25.48
N GLY A 399 56.01 37.40 -25.18
CA GLY A 399 57.25 36.96 -24.51
C GLY A 399 57.23 37.06 -22.98
N VAL A 400 56.32 37.83 -22.38
CA VAL A 400 56.20 37.98 -20.92
C VAL A 400 55.34 36.86 -20.33
N SER A 401 55.86 36.14 -19.33
CA SER A 401 55.13 35.07 -18.64
C SER A 401 54.01 35.66 -17.78
N PHE A 402 52.78 35.14 -17.95
CA PHE A 402 51.62 35.52 -17.15
C PHE A 402 50.90 34.26 -16.63
N ASN A 403 50.65 34.24 -15.33
CA ASN A 403 49.85 33.22 -14.67
C ASN A 403 48.72 33.82 -13.83
N GLY A 404 48.51 35.14 -13.76
CA GLY A 404 47.44 35.75 -12.96
C GLY A 404 47.79 36.13 -11.52
N THR A 405 48.95 35.73 -10.99
CA THR A 405 49.32 36.07 -9.60
C THR A 405 49.80 37.52 -9.43
N ALA A 406 50.05 38.22 -10.54
CA ALA A 406 50.42 39.63 -10.58
C ALA A 406 49.89 40.27 -11.87
N ASN A 407 49.76 41.60 -11.88
CA ASN A 407 49.39 42.37 -13.07
C ASN A 407 50.41 42.16 -14.20
N ILE A 408 49.93 42.11 -15.44
CA ILE A 408 50.80 42.13 -16.62
C ILE A 408 51.41 43.52 -16.74
N ILE A 409 52.73 43.62 -16.71
CA ILE A 409 53.46 44.87 -16.91
C ILE A 409 54.06 44.87 -18.32
N LEU A 410 53.53 45.72 -19.21
CA LEU A 410 54.05 45.98 -20.56
C LEU A 410 54.77 47.34 -20.61
N ALA A 411 55.61 47.64 -19.62
CA ALA A 411 56.31 48.92 -19.58
C ALA A 411 57.37 48.99 -20.71
N PRO A 412 57.45 50.11 -21.46
CA PRO A 412 58.57 50.33 -22.36
C PRO A 412 59.86 50.43 -21.53
N GLN A 413 60.90 49.72 -21.94
CA GLN A 413 62.21 49.82 -21.34
C GLN A 413 62.80 51.20 -21.62
N SER A 414 63.36 51.86 -20.60
CA SER A 414 64.09 53.11 -20.76
C SER A 414 65.46 53.00 -20.12
N VAL A 415 66.52 53.17 -20.90
CA VAL A 415 67.91 53.18 -20.45
C VAL A 415 68.48 54.57 -20.69
N ALA A 416 68.91 55.22 -19.61
CA ALA A 416 69.67 56.46 -19.68
C ALA A 416 71.17 56.15 -19.61
N VAL A 417 71.93 56.70 -20.53
CA VAL A 417 73.40 56.73 -20.52
C VAL A 417 73.83 58.20 -20.55
N THR A 418 75.08 58.49 -20.20
CA THR A 418 75.60 59.86 -20.25
C THR A 418 76.97 59.85 -20.86
N ASN A 419 77.18 60.68 -21.89
CA ASN A 419 78.48 60.91 -22.53
C ASN A 419 79.21 59.61 -22.93
N THR A 420 78.52 58.70 -23.61
CA THR A 420 79.07 57.37 -23.93
C THR A 420 79.37 57.23 -25.42
N ALA A 421 80.59 56.81 -25.78
CA ALA A 421 81.01 56.64 -27.20
C ALA A 421 80.40 55.38 -27.84
N ALA A 422 80.16 54.34 -27.04
CA ALA A 422 79.51 53.11 -27.48
C ALA A 422 78.29 52.78 -26.58
N PRO A 423 77.18 53.55 -26.68
CA PRO A 423 75.98 53.29 -25.91
C PRO A 423 75.47 51.86 -26.13
N SER A 424 74.99 51.22 -25.07
CA SER A 424 74.43 49.87 -25.16
C SER A 424 73.12 49.71 -24.41
N ILE A 425 72.28 48.81 -24.92
CA ILE A 425 71.02 48.43 -24.30
C ILE A 425 70.81 46.92 -24.44
N ALA A 426 70.51 46.25 -23.32
CA ALA A 426 70.08 44.86 -23.29
C ALA A 426 68.56 44.79 -23.24
N LEU A 427 67.93 44.30 -24.30
CA LEU A 427 66.47 44.37 -24.45
C LEU A 427 65.75 43.41 -23.50
N THR A 428 64.86 43.97 -22.68
CA THR A 428 63.93 43.24 -21.81
C THR A 428 62.46 43.50 -22.16
N SER A 429 62.20 44.40 -23.12
CA SER A 429 60.87 44.80 -23.56
C SER A 429 60.84 44.95 -25.09
N PRO A 430 59.70 44.64 -25.76
CA PRO A 430 59.52 44.89 -27.19
C PRO A 430 59.52 46.38 -27.57
N PHE A 431 59.39 47.27 -26.58
CA PHE A 431 59.47 48.72 -26.75
C PHE A 431 60.59 49.24 -25.86
N ALA A 432 61.64 49.82 -26.47
CA ALA A 432 62.79 50.31 -25.72
C ALA A 432 63.20 51.72 -26.15
N THR A 433 63.74 52.50 -25.21
CA THR A 433 64.36 53.81 -25.46
C THR A 433 65.75 53.83 -24.84
N LEU A 434 66.77 54.19 -25.63
CA LEU A 434 68.09 54.55 -25.14
C LEU A 434 68.25 56.06 -25.25
N THR A 435 68.64 56.72 -24.16
CA THR A 435 68.81 58.18 -24.10
C THR A 435 70.21 58.53 -23.62
N ASP A 436 70.94 59.33 -24.39
CA ASP A 436 72.11 60.09 -23.93
C ASP A 436 71.78 61.58 -23.94
N SER A 437 71.70 62.21 -22.77
CA SER A 437 71.26 63.61 -22.63
C SER A 437 72.39 64.63 -22.56
N GLY A 438 73.65 64.20 -22.58
CA GLY A 438 74.82 65.07 -22.35
C GLY A 438 76.04 64.60 -23.13
N LEU A 439 75.85 64.31 -24.41
CA LEU A 439 76.87 63.76 -25.29
C LEU A 439 77.98 64.80 -25.55
N ALA A 440 79.17 64.57 -24.99
CA ALA A 440 80.34 65.44 -25.13
C ALA A 440 81.46 64.79 -25.99
N GLN A 441 81.18 63.65 -26.62
CA GLN A 441 82.11 62.93 -27.50
C GLN A 441 81.38 62.28 -28.67
N ALA A 442 82.12 61.80 -29.67
CA ALA A 442 81.52 61.11 -30.80
C ALA A 442 80.94 59.74 -30.39
N VAL A 443 79.77 59.40 -30.93
CA VAL A 443 79.23 58.04 -30.86
C VAL A 443 79.85 57.24 -32.00
N THR A 444 80.57 56.18 -31.67
CA THR A 444 81.28 55.33 -32.64
C THR A 444 80.49 54.07 -32.99
N SER A 445 79.61 53.61 -32.10
CA SER A 445 78.66 52.52 -32.33
C SER A 445 77.51 52.57 -31.33
N VAL A 446 76.42 51.87 -31.64
CA VAL A 446 75.36 51.56 -30.67
C VAL A 446 75.20 50.04 -30.62
N THR A 447 75.29 49.46 -29.42
CA THR A 447 75.20 48.02 -29.24
C THR A 447 73.85 47.64 -28.64
N VAL A 448 73.06 46.84 -29.36
CA VAL A 448 71.80 46.29 -28.86
C VAL A 448 72.00 44.81 -28.58
N THR A 449 71.78 44.37 -27.35
CA THR A 449 71.88 42.97 -26.93
C THR A 449 70.51 42.45 -26.46
N GLY A 450 70.42 41.15 -26.19
CA GLY A 450 69.15 40.44 -26.02
C GLY A 450 68.73 39.77 -27.33
N SER A 451 67.62 39.04 -27.28
CA SER A 451 67.06 38.34 -28.44
C SER A 451 65.83 39.10 -28.96
N PRO A 452 66.01 40.20 -29.73
CA PRO A 452 64.88 40.92 -30.31
C PRO A 452 64.11 40.03 -31.28
N ALA A 453 62.79 40.22 -31.34
CA ALA A 453 61.92 39.55 -32.30
C ALA A 453 61.40 40.55 -33.34
N GLU A 454 60.89 40.03 -34.45
CA GLU A 454 60.27 40.81 -35.53
C GLU A 454 59.30 41.86 -34.98
N GLY A 455 59.45 43.11 -35.42
CA GLY A 455 58.56 44.19 -35.03
C GLY A 455 58.88 44.89 -33.70
N TYR A 456 59.95 44.49 -33.00
CA TYR A 456 60.43 45.22 -31.82
C TYR A 456 60.81 46.66 -32.19
N ARG A 457 60.56 47.60 -31.28
CA ARG A 457 60.78 49.04 -31.51
C ARG A 457 61.82 49.59 -30.56
N LEU A 458 62.79 50.32 -31.12
CA LEU A 458 63.84 51.00 -30.38
C LEU A 458 63.84 52.47 -30.74
N THR A 459 63.83 53.34 -29.73
CA THR A 459 64.05 54.77 -29.90
C THR A 459 65.45 55.12 -29.38
N LEU A 460 66.28 55.73 -30.22
CA LEU A 460 67.57 56.27 -29.80
C LEU A 460 67.45 57.79 -29.67
N LYS A 461 67.89 58.35 -28.55
CA LYS A 461 67.87 59.79 -28.29
C LYS A 461 69.26 60.26 -27.88
N PHE A 462 69.80 61.23 -28.59
CA PHE A 462 71.09 61.83 -28.28
C PHE A 462 70.93 63.35 -28.19
N LYS A 463 71.37 63.98 -27.10
CA LYS A 463 71.51 65.42 -26.99
C LYS A 463 72.97 65.74 -26.72
N ASP A 464 73.57 66.56 -27.58
CA ASP A 464 74.92 67.03 -27.34
C ASP A 464 74.97 68.19 -26.33
N ASP A 465 76.17 68.49 -25.86
CA ASP A 465 76.48 69.53 -24.87
C ASP A 465 76.54 70.96 -25.45
N GLY A 466 75.96 71.18 -26.64
CA GLY A 466 76.05 72.45 -27.38
C GLY A 466 77.14 72.45 -28.45
N THR A 467 77.91 71.36 -28.57
CA THR A 467 78.88 71.14 -29.66
C THR A 467 78.44 69.93 -30.48
N SER A 468 78.29 70.09 -31.80
CA SER A 468 77.95 68.98 -32.71
C SER A 468 78.93 67.81 -32.56
N ARG A 469 78.39 66.60 -32.36
CA ARG A 469 79.15 65.36 -32.19
C ARG A 469 78.89 64.43 -33.36
N ALA A 470 79.94 63.77 -33.86
CA ALA A 470 79.78 62.74 -34.89
C ALA A 470 78.97 61.55 -34.35
N ILE A 471 78.11 60.97 -35.19
CA ILE A 471 77.25 59.83 -34.85
C ILE A 471 77.50 58.70 -35.85
N THR A 472 77.83 57.53 -35.32
CA THR A 472 77.92 56.27 -36.06
C THR A 472 77.19 55.18 -35.25
N LEU A 473 76.13 54.58 -35.82
CA LEU A 473 75.34 53.56 -35.13
C LEU A 473 75.96 52.15 -35.22
N GLY A 474 76.78 51.89 -36.24
CA GLY A 474 77.36 50.57 -36.54
C GLY A 474 76.52 49.74 -37.52
N SER A 475 77.01 48.55 -37.86
CA SER A 475 76.41 47.67 -38.89
C SER A 475 75.09 47.01 -38.50
N SER A 476 74.73 47.04 -37.21
CA SER A 476 73.45 46.53 -36.71
C SER A 476 72.25 47.41 -37.07
N PHE A 477 72.48 48.56 -37.73
CA PHE A 477 71.46 49.50 -38.15
C PHE A 477 71.56 49.74 -39.66
N ARG A 478 70.41 49.79 -40.35
CA ARG A 478 70.33 50.26 -41.74
C ARG A 478 69.31 51.38 -41.87
N ALA A 479 69.57 52.32 -42.76
CA ALA A 479 68.64 53.38 -43.07
C ALA A 479 67.56 52.86 -44.04
N MET A 480 66.29 53.07 -43.72
CA MET A 480 65.15 52.62 -44.52
C MET A 480 64.25 53.81 -44.85
N GLY A 481 64.40 54.35 -46.06
CA GLY A 481 63.62 55.52 -46.51
C GLY A 481 64.00 56.84 -45.83
N VAL A 482 65.06 56.86 -45.01
CA VAL A 482 65.59 58.04 -44.32
C VAL A 482 67.12 58.09 -44.45
N THR A 483 67.73 59.20 -44.03
CA THR A 483 69.18 59.32 -43.89
C THR A 483 69.55 59.36 -42.42
N ILE A 484 70.43 58.46 -41.97
CA ILE A 484 70.99 58.52 -40.61
C ILE A 484 71.98 59.70 -40.56
N PRO A 485 71.81 60.68 -39.67
CA PRO A 485 72.70 61.83 -39.59
C PRO A 485 74.12 61.44 -39.19
N ALA A 486 75.12 62.00 -39.86
CA ALA A 486 76.53 61.79 -39.53
C ALA A 486 76.98 62.55 -38.26
N ALA A 487 76.18 63.51 -37.79
CA ALA A 487 76.43 64.28 -36.58
C ALA A 487 75.14 64.79 -35.93
N THR A 488 75.20 65.12 -34.65
CA THR A 488 74.13 65.83 -33.92
C THR A 488 74.05 67.30 -34.34
N THR A 489 72.92 67.95 -34.06
CA THR A 489 72.78 69.41 -34.17
C THR A 489 72.99 70.02 -32.79
N ALA A 490 73.90 71.00 -32.69
CA ALA A 490 74.31 71.62 -31.44
C ALA A 490 73.13 72.01 -30.53
N GLY A 491 73.13 71.46 -29.31
CA GLY A 491 72.13 71.69 -28.26
C GLY A 491 70.76 71.09 -28.52
N LYS A 492 70.59 70.29 -29.59
CA LYS A 492 69.32 69.69 -30.00
C LYS A 492 69.30 68.19 -29.75
N TRP A 493 68.10 67.66 -29.57
CA TRP A 493 67.88 66.21 -29.51
C TRP A 493 67.87 65.64 -30.93
N LEU A 494 68.76 64.69 -31.21
CA LEU A 494 68.61 63.75 -32.30
C LEU A 494 67.79 62.55 -31.81
N VAL A 495 66.67 62.26 -32.48
CA VAL A 495 65.79 61.14 -32.17
C VAL A 495 65.69 60.23 -33.39
N LEU A 496 65.97 58.94 -33.20
CA LEU A 496 65.88 57.91 -34.23
C LEU A 496 64.83 56.87 -33.82
N GLY A 497 63.87 56.62 -34.70
CA GLY A 497 62.89 55.55 -34.55
C GLY A 497 63.30 54.34 -35.36
N CYS A 498 63.53 53.22 -34.67
CA CYS A 498 64.03 51.98 -35.25
C CYS A 498 63.02 50.83 -35.08
N LEU A 499 62.92 49.97 -36.09
CA LEU A 499 62.14 48.73 -36.07
C LEU A 499 63.07 47.54 -36.34
N TYR A 500 62.96 46.46 -35.59
CA TYR A 500 63.78 45.27 -35.82
C TYR A 500 63.19 44.38 -36.91
N SER A 501 63.97 44.10 -37.95
CA SER A 501 63.72 43.02 -38.92
C SER A 501 64.39 41.76 -38.41
N GLY A 502 63.59 40.79 -37.96
CA GLY A 502 64.04 39.46 -37.57
C GLY A 502 64.53 38.64 -38.77
N THR A 503 64.03 38.93 -39.98
CA THR A 503 64.49 38.28 -41.22
C THR A 503 65.96 38.57 -41.52
N ASP A 504 66.36 39.84 -41.39
CA ASP A 504 67.73 40.28 -41.70
C ASP A 504 68.61 40.46 -40.46
N SER A 505 68.03 40.27 -39.27
CA SER A 505 68.66 40.50 -37.97
C SER A 505 69.25 41.92 -37.80
N ILE A 506 68.56 42.94 -38.33
CA ILE A 506 69.03 44.34 -38.38
C ILE A 506 67.96 45.32 -37.91
N TRP A 507 68.38 46.46 -37.38
CA TRP A 507 67.50 47.57 -37.01
C TRP A 507 67.29 48.54 -38.17
N ASP A 508 66.05 48.64 -38.62
CA ASP A 508 65.62 49.55 -39.67
C ASP A 508 65.32 50.91 -39.06
N VAL A 509 66.17 51.89 -39.35
CA VAL A 509 65.91 53.28 -38.99
C VAL A 509 64.87 53.81 -39.98
N LEU A 510 63.67 54.07 -39.48
CA LEU A 510 62.50 54.48 -40.28
C LEU A 510 62.13 55.95 -40.05
N ALA A 511 62.59 56.54 -38.96
CA ALA A 511 62.32 57.93 -38.62
C ALA A 511 63.55 58.60 -38.02
N VAL A 512 63.78 59.86 -38.42
CA VAL A 512 64.82 60.73 -37.89
C VAL A 512 64.20 62.08 -37.60
N ALA A 513 64.39 62.59 -36.39
CA ALA A 513 63.91 63.91 -36.00
C ALA A 513 64.99 64.67 -35.22
N VAL A 514 65.04 65.98 -35.42
CA VAL A 514 65.82 66.91 -34.60
C VAL A 514 64.84 67.76 -33.80
N GLN A 515 64.92 67.72 -32.47
CA GLN A 515 64.01 68.40 -31.56
C GLN A 515 64.76 69.43 -30.69
N ALA A 516 64.01 70.43 -30.20
CA ALA A 516 64.56 71.60 -29.54
C ALA A 516 65.36 71.32 -28.25
#